data_AF-A0A2G8Y3V9-F1
#
_entry.id   AF-A0A2G8Y3V9-F1
#
_cell.length_a   1.000
_cell.length_b   1.000
_cell.length_c   1.000
_cell.angle_alpha   90.00
_cell.angle_beta   90.00
_cell.angle_gamma   90.00
#
_symmetry.space_group_name_H-M   'P 1'
#
loop_
_entity.id
_entity.type
_entity.pdbx_description
1 polymer ?
#
loop_
_entity_poly.entity_id
_entity_poly.type
_entity_poly.pdbx_seq_one_letter_code
_entity_poly.pdbx_strand_id
1 'polypeptide(L)'
;MASTTASSSGTDLSWLPSDAEEQLALGFRIVSNAYKTRVHTQEAEIRSLKAQVAEKNEQYGALQKKHSSLEVQLIESTQRGNQLAEENRQLVATIKKLHRDILRLESLKKAVLNSIQEDHSDAEESSHK
;
A
#
# COMPACT_ATOMS: atom_id res chain seq x y z
N MET A 1 -57.85 -54.58 36.32
CA MET A 1 -56.70 -54.38 37.23
C MET A 1 -55.47 -54.18 36.36
N ALA A 2 -54.97 -52.95 36.33
CA ALA A 2 -53.76 -52.61 35.60
C ALA A 2 -52.54 -53.04 36.44
N SER A 3 -51.56 -53.68 35.81
CA SER A 3 -50.21 -53.77 36.37
C SER A 3 -49.23 -53.53 35.25
N THR A 4 -48.89 -52.25 35.14
CA THR A 4 -47.76 -51.68 34.43
C THR A 4 -46.47 -52.28 35.01
N THR A 5 -45.76 -53.10 34.24
CA THR A 5 -44.35 -53.42 34.51
C THR A 5 -43.48 -52.46 33.73
N ALA A 6 -42.71 -51.68 34.48
CA ALA A 6 -41.86 -50.61 34.04
C ALA A 6 -40.92 -51.03 32.90
N SER A 7 -40.94 -50.27 31.82
CA SER A 7 -39.88 -50.22 30.83
C SER A 7 -38.62 -49.67 31.49
N SER A 8 -37.71 -50.55 31.94
CA SER A 8 -36.35 -50.12 32.23
C SER A 8 -35.71 -49.71 30.91
N SER A 9 -35.60 -48.41 30.68
CA SER A 9 -34.64 -47.81 29.77
C SER A 9 -33.22 -48.06 30.32
N GLY A 10 -32.87 -49.33 30.50
CA GLY A 10 -31.54 -49.77 30.89
C GLY A 10 -30.67 -49.73 29.65
N THR A 11 -29.56 -49.00 29.72
CA THR A 11 -28.50 -49.11 28.72
C THR A 11 -28.17 -50.57 28.49
N ASP A 12 -28.31 -51.03 27.26
CA ASP A 12 -27.92 -52.38 26.86
C ASP A 12 -26.40 -52.51 27.01
N LEU A 13 -25.98 -53.27 28.02
CA LEU A 13 -24.58 -53.54 28.38
C LEU A 13 -24.10 -54.89 27.82
N SER A 14 -24.82 -55.49 26.88
CA SER A 14 -24.44 -56.76 26.26
C SER A 14 -23.07 -56.72 25.55
N TRP A 15 -22.57 -55.53 25.22
CA TRP A 15 -21.24 -55.30 24.63
C TRP A 15 -20.10 -55.28 25.66
N LEU A 16 -20.42 -55.21 26.95
CA LEU A 16 -19.44 -55.11 28.02
C LEU A 16 -18.95 -56.52 28.41
N PRO A 17 -17.63 -56.75 28.54
CA PRO A 17 -17.10 -58.03 29.01
C PRO A 17 -17.72 -58.43 30.35
N SER A 18 -17.98 -59.72 30.58
CA SER A 18 -18.60 -60.17 31.83
C SER A 18 -17.64 -60.19 33.01
N ASP A 19 -16.33 -60.28 32.74
CA ASP A 19 -15.28 -60.25 33.76
C ASP A 19 -14.87 -58.80 34.14
N ALA A 20 -14.70 -58.55 35.44
CA ALA A 20 -14.43 -57.21 35.96
C ALA A 20 -13.03 -56.69 35.58
N GLU A 21 -12.01 -57.55 35.46
CA GLU A 21 -10.68 -57.15 35.02
C GLU A 21 -10.69 -56.79 33.52
N GLU A 22 -11.43 -57.55 32.71
CA GLU A 22 -11.62 -57.25 31.29
C GLU A 22 -12.37 -55.92 31.05
N GLN A 23 -13.37 -55.60 31.89
CA GLN A 23 -14.06 -54.30 31.86
C GLN A 23 -13.12 -53.14 32.16
N LEU A 24 -12.27 -53.28 33.18
CA LEU A 24 -11.26 -52.29 33.55
C LEU A 24 -10.27 -52.08 32.39
N ALA A 25 -9.78 -53.18 31.79
CA ALA A 25 -8.87 -53.13 30.65
C ALA A 25 -9.50 -52.43 29.44
N LEU A 26 -10.79 -52.67 29.17
CA LEU A 26 -11.55 -51.98 28.13
C LEU A 26 -11.66 -50.48 28.43
N GLY A 27 -11.98 -50.11 29.68
CA GLY A 27 -12.00 -48.71 30.13
C GLY A 27 -10.66 -48.01 29.91
N PHE A 28 -9.55 -48.65 30.28
CA PHE A 28 -8.21 -48.11 30.02
C PHE A 28 -7.93 -47.95 28.52
N ARG A 29 -8.38 -48.89 27.69
CA ARG A 29 -8.21 -48.80 26.24
C ARG A 29 -9.00 -47.63 25.65
N ILE A 30 -10.24 -47.43 26.10
CA ILE A 30 -11.09 -46.30 25.69
C ILE A 30 -10.42 -44.98 26.06
N VAL A 31 -9.99 -44.83 27.32
CA VAL A 31 -9.31 -43.61 27.80
C VAL A 31 -8.00 -43.38 27.05
N SER A 32 -7.19 -44.43 26.85
CA SER A 32 -5.94 -44.34 26.09
C SER A 32 -6.19 -43.90 24.66
N ASN A 33 -7.21 -44.44 23.99
CA ASN A 33 -7.56 -44.06 22.63
C ASN A 33 -8.10 -42.63 22.54
N ALA A 34 -8.97 -42.23 23.48
CA ALA A 34 -9.46 -40.87 23.58
C ALA A 34 -8.31 -39.87 23.77
N TYR A 35 -7.35 -40.19 24.64
CA TYR A 35 -6.16 -39.37 24.85
C TYR A 35 -5.30 -39.29 23.58
N LYS A 36 -5.00 -40.42 22.94
CA LYS A 36 -4.23 -40.46 21.68
C LYS A 36 -4.90 -39.64 20.58
N THR A 37 -6.22 -39.77 20.44
CA THR A 37 -7.01 -39.00 19.47
C THR A 37 -6.92 -37.51 19.75
N ARG A 38 -7.07 -37.10 21.02
CA ARG A 38 -6.96 -35.69 21.42
C ARG A 38 -5.56 -35.13 21.14
N VAL A 39 -4.51 -35.86 21.51
CA VAL A 39 -3.12 -35.47 21.23
C VAL A 39 -2.90 -35.33 19.72
N HIS A 40 -3.34 -36.31 18.93
CA HIS A 40 -3.19 -36.27 17.48
C HIS A 40 -3.89 -35.06 16.85
N THR A 41 -5.12 -34.76 17.27
CA THR A 41 -5.86 -33.58 16.81
C THR A 41 -5.13 -32.28 17.17
N GLN A 42 -4.64 -32.16 18.40
CA GLN A 42 -3.88 -30.98 18.84
C GLN A 42 -2.56 -30.82 18.08
N GLU A 43 -1.85 -31.92 17.81
CA GLU A 43 -0.63 -31.89 17.00
C GLU A 43 -0.92 -31.47 15.55
N ALA A 44 -2.04 -31.94 14.97
CA ALA A 44 -2.46 -31.53 13.64
C ALA A 44 -2.81 -30.03 13.60
N GLU A 45 -3.51 -29.53 14.62
CA GLU A 45 -3.83 -28.12 14.76
C GLU A 45 -2.56 -27.25 14.91
N ILE A 46 -1.61 -27.67 15.75
CA ILE A 46 -0.32 -26.99 15.90
C ILE A 46 0.42 -26.91 14.55
N ARG A 47 0.45 -28.01 13.78
CA ARG A 47 1.06 -28.01 12.44
C ARG A 47 0.36 -27.03 11.49
N SER A 48 -0.97 -27.02 11.49
CA SER A 48 -1.78 -26.09 10.69
C SER A 48 -1.50 -24.63 11.07
N LEU A 49 -1.52 -24.31 12.36
CA LEU A 49 -1.25 -22.96 12.85
C LEU A 49 0.17 -22.50 12.51
N LYS A 50 1.16 -23.38 12.62
CA LYS A 50 2.54 -23.06 12.21
C LYS A 50 2.64 -22.75 10.71
N ALA A 51 1.94 -23.50 9.86
CA ALA A 51 1.90 -23.23 8.43
C ALA A 51 1.25 -21.87 8.12
N GLN A 52 0.11 -21.56 8.77
CA GLN A 52 -0.56 -20.28 8.62
C GLN A 52 0.33 -19.11 9.07
N VAL A 53 1.05 -19.25 10.18
CA VAL A 53 2.00 -18.23 10.65
C VAL A 53 3.13 -18.01 9.63
N ALA A 54 3.67 -19.10 9.06
CA ALA A 54 4.72 -18.99 8.04
C ALA A 54 4.22 -18.25 6.79
N GLU A 55 3.02 -18.59 6.29
CA GLU A 55 2.39 -17.91 5.16
C GLU A 55 2.16 -16.42 5.44
N LYS A 56 1.64 -16.09 6.63
CA LYS A 56 1.41 -14.69 7.04
C LYS A 56 2.71 -13.90 7.14
N ASN A 57 3.78 -14.51 7.65
CA ASN A 57 5.10 -13.86 7.70
C ASN A 57 5.66 -13.60 6.30
N GLU A 58 5.46 -14.51 5.35
CA GLU A 58 5.85 -14.31 3.96
C GLU A 58 5.07 -13.14 3.32
N GLN A 59 3.75 -13.13 3.49
CA GLN A 59 2.89 -12.04 3.01
C GLN A 59 3.30 -10.69 3.63
N TYR A 60 3.58 -10.66 4.93
CA TYR A 60 4.06 -9.47 5.61
C TYR A 60 5.39 -8.99 5.04
N GLY A 61 6.36 -9.88 4.85
CA GLY A 61 7.66 -9.54 4.26
C GLY A 61 7.54 -9.00 2.84
N ALA A 62 6.66 -9.58 2.01
CA ALA A 62 6.39 -9.08 0.67
C ALA A 62 5.74 -7.67 0.70
N LEU A 63 4.81 -7.45 1.62
CA LEU A 63 4.15 -6.16 1.78
C LEU A 63 5.13 -5.09 2.29
N GLN A 64 6.00 -5.43 3.24
CA GLN A 64 7.03 -4.54 3.75
C GLN A 64 7.99 -4.10 2.63
N LYS A 65 8.44 -5.02 1.78
CA LYS A 65 9.28 -4.70 0.60
C LYS A 65 8.58 -3.74 -0.36
N LYS A 66 7.29 -3.98 -0.64
CA LYS A 66 6.48 -3.07 -1.49
C LYS A 66 6.33 -1.69 -0.87
N HIS A 67 6.08 -1.64 0.43
CA HIS A 67 5.98 -0.38 1.17
C HIS A 67 7.28 0.44 1.06
N SER A 68 8.43 -0.17 1.37
CA SER A 68 9.72 0.51 1.27
C SER A 68 10.02 0.97 -0.17
N SER A 69 9.65 0.19 -1.18
CA SER A 69 9.79 0.61 -2.58
C SER A 69 8.92 1.83 -2.92
N LEU A 70 7.68 1.86 -2.44
CA LEU A 70 6.77 2.99 -2.65
C LEU A 70 7.22 4.24 -1.90
N GLU A 71 7.77 4.10 -0.70
CA GLU A 71 8.35 5.23 0.04
C GLU A 71 9.50 5.87 -0.72
N VAL A 72 10.41 5.07 -1.29
CA VAL A 72 11.51 5.58 -2.12
C VAL A 72 10.96 6.30 -3.35
N GLN A 73 10.04 5.68 -4.09
CA GLN A 73 9.42 6.31 -5.28
C GLN A 73 8.71 7.63 -4.94
N LEU A 74 8.05 7.70 -3.79
CA LEU A 74 7.37 8.92 -3.33
C LEU A 74 8.38 10.04 -3.05
N ILE A 75 9.49 9.72 -2.39
CA ILE A 75 10.57 10.69 -2.11
C ILE A 75 11.16 11.19 -3.42
N GLU A 76 11.52 10.29 -4.34
CA GLU A 76 12.09 10.64 -5.64
C GLU A 76 11.13 11.51 -6.47
N SER A 77 9.85 11.13 -6.52
CA SER A 77 8.81 11.89 -7.22
C SER A 77 8.62 13.28 -6.62
N THR A 78 8.66 13.39 -5.29
CA THR A 78 8.55 14.68 -4.59
C THR A 78 9.75 15.57 -4.88
N GLN A 79 10.96 15.01 -4.84
CA GLN A 79 12.19 15.73 -5.18
C GLN A 79 12.17 16.21 -6.64
N ARG A 80 11.77 15.34 -7.58
CA ARG A 80 11.62 15.69 -9.01
C ARG A 80 10.59 16.81 -9.19
N GLY A 81 9.46 16.74 -8.51
CA GLY A 81 8.42 17.77 -8.56
C GLY A 81 8.92 19.12 -8.07
N ASN A 82 9.69 19.14 -6.97
CA ASN A 82 10.29 20.37 -6.45
C ASN A 82 11.32 20.98 -7.40
N GLN A 83 12.15 20.15 -8.04
CA GLN A 83 13.11 20.62 -9.05
C GLN A 83 12.38 21.26 -10.24
N LEU A 84 11.37 20.59 -10.79
CA LEU A 84 10.58 21.12 -11.91
C LEU A 84 9.85 22.43 -11.54
N ALA A 85 9.34 22.53 -10.30
CA ALA A 85 8.70 23.74 -9.82
C ALA A 85 9.70 24.92 -9.76
N GLU A 86 10.93 24.67 -9.33
CA GLU A 86 11.98 25.69 -9.28
C GLU A 86 12.46 26.09 -10.69
N GLU A 87 12.71 25.13 -11.57
CA GLU A 87 13.04 25.39 -12.98
C GLU A 87 11.95 26.24 -13.65
N ASN A 88 10.68 25.92 -13.41
CA ASN A 88 9.56 26.70 -13.96
C ASN A 88 9.54 28.15 -13.43
N ARG A 89 9.79 28.36 -12.13
CA ARG A 89 9.92 29.73 -11.58
C ARG A 89 11.04 30.50 -12.26
N GLN A 90 12.20 29.88 -12.49
CA GLN A 90 13.34 30.50 -13.15
C GLN A 90 13.05 30.85 -14.62
N LEU A 91 12.36 29.94 -15.34
CA LEU A 91 11.91 30.19 -16.71
C LEU A 91 10.91 31.36 -16.76
N VAL A 92 9.92 31.39 -15.88
CA VAL A 92 8.96 32.49 -15.80
C VAL A 92 9.65 33.83 -15.49
N ALA A 93 10.63 33.83 -14.57
CA ALA A 93 11.41 35.02 -14.27
C ALA A 93 12.20 35.51 -15.50
N THR A 94 12.79 34.57 -16.25
CA THR A 94 13.54 34.85 -17.48
C THR A 94 12.62 35.41 -18.58
N ILE A 95 11.45 34.82 -18.79
CA ILE A 95 10.43 35.31 -19.75
C ILE A 95 10.04 36.74 -19.40
N LYS A 96 9.76 37.04 -18.12
CA LYS A 96 9.42 38.40 -17.67
C LYS A 96 10.55 39.39 -17.91
N LYS A 97 11.81 38.98 -17.71
CA LYS A 97 12.98 39.82 -17.99
C LYS A 97 13.09 40.11 -19.48
N LEU A 98 13.09 39.08 -20.32
CA LEU A 98 13.19 39.22 -21.77
C LEU A 98 12.05 40.07 -22.34
N HIS A 99 10.83 39.91 -21.84
CA HIS A 99 9.69 40.75 -22.26
C HIS A 99 9.94 42.24 -21.98
N ARG A 100 10.48 42.60 -20.80
CA ARG A 100 10.86 43.99 -20.50
C ARG A 100 11.98 44.50 -21.40
N ASP A 101 12.96 43.65 -21.69
CA ASP A 101 14.08 44.02 -22.57
C ASP A 101 13.59 44.25 -24.02
N ILE A 102 12.63 43.45 -24.51
CA ILE A 102 11.97 43.66 -25.80
C ILE A 102 11.25 45.01 -25.83
N LEU A 103 10.44 45.33 -24.82
CA LEU A 103 9.73 46.62 -24.76
C LEU A 103 10.70 47.82 -24.76
N ARG A 104 11.84 47.69 -24.08
CA ARG A 104 12.90 48.72 -24.10
C ARG A 104 13.52 48.87 -25.49
N LEU A 105 13.81 47.76 -26.17
CA LEU A 105 14.35 47.78 -27.53
C LEU A 105 13.34 48.37 -28.53
N GLU A 106 12.06 48.07 -28.40
CA GLU A 106 11.00 48.67 -29.22
C GLU A 106 10.87 50.17 -29.00
N SER A 107 10.98 50.63 -27.75
CA SER A 107 11.00 52.06 -27.41
C SER A 107 12.22 52.76 -28.02
N LEU A 108 13.42 52.17 -27.87
CA LEU A 108 14.65 52.70 -28.45
C LEU A 108 14.56 52.78 -29.98
N LYS A 109 14.05 51.73 -30.64
CA LYS A 109 13.82 51.72 -32.09
C LYS A 109 12.93 52.89 -32.51
N LYS A 110 11.82 53.14 -31.82
CA LYS A 110 10.93 54.27 -32.11
C LYS A 110 11.63 55.61 -31.94
N ALA A 111 12.37 55.79 -30.84
CA ALA A 111 13.11 57.03 -30.58
C ALA A 111 14.17 57.30 -31.66
N VAL A 112 14.92 56.27 -32.09
CA VAL A 112 15.92 56.39 -33.16
C VAL A 112 15.27 56.75 -34.48
N LEU A 113 14.16 56.10 -34.86
CA LEU A 113 13.46 56.40 -36.11
C LEU A 113 12.92 57.84 -36.13
N ASN A 114 12.39 58.33 -34.99
CA ASN A 114 11.91 59.70 -34.87
C ASN A 114 13.06 60.70 -35.00
N SER A 115 14.19 60.47 -34.31
CA SER A 115 15.38 61.34 -34.41
C SER A 115 15.92 61.43 -35.84
N ILE A 116 15.94 60.32 -36.58
CA ILE A 116 16.36 60.32 -37.99
C ILE A 116 15.37 61.12 -38.86
N GLN A 117 14.07 61.02 -38.60
CA GLN A 117 13.06 61.80 -39.32
C GLN A 117 13.17 63.29 -39.02
N GLU A 118 13.39 63.67 -37.77
CA GLU A 118 13.61 65.05 -37.33
C GLU A 118 14.86 65.67 -38.00
N ASP A 119 15.98 64.95 -38.00
CA ASP A 119 17.22 65.38 -38.67
C ASP A 119 17.03 65.57 -40.19
N HIS A 120 16.22 64.72 -40.84
CA HIS A 120 15.89 64.85 -42.26
C HIS A 120 14.97 66.05 -42.54
N SER A 121 13.98 66.31 -41.70
CA SER A 121 13.11 67.49 -41.85
C SER A 121 13.87 68.80 -41.66
N ASP A 122 14.78 68.87 -40.69
CA ASP A 122 15.60 70.06 -40.44
C ASP A 122 16.55 70.34 -41.62
N ALA A 123 17.06 69.29 -42.26
CA ALA A 123 17.91 69.40 -43.45
C ALA A 123 17.13 69.90 -44.70
N GLU A 124 15.88 69.46 -44.89
CA GLU A 124 15.04 69.94 -45.99
C GLU A 124 14.55 71.37 -45.75
N GLU A 125 14.19 71.74 -44.52
CA GLU A 125 13.76 73.10 -44.16
C GLU A 125 14.92 74.12 -44.27
N SER A 126 16.15 73.69 -43.98
CA SER A 126 17.37 74.49 -44.21
C SER A 126 17.74 74.66 -45.68
N SER A 127 17.26 73.80 -46.60
CA SER A 127 17.60 73.87 -48.03
C SER A 127 16.58 74.68 -48.85
N HIS A 128 15.48 75.12 -48.23
CA HIS A 128 14.42 75.92 -48.86
C HIS A 128 14.32 77.37 -48.34
N LYS A 129 15.30 77.80 -47.54
CA LYS A 129 15.54 79.20 -47.14
C LYS A 129 16.79 79.73 -47.81
#